data_AF-A0A849QXV5-F1
#
_entry.id   AF-A0A849QXV5-F1
#
_cell.length_a   1.000
_cell.length_b   1.000
_cell.length_c   1.000
_cell.angle_alpha   90.00
_cell.angle_beta   90.00
_cell.angle_gamma   90.00
#
_symmetry.space_group_name_H-M   'P 1'
#
loop_
_entity.id
_entity.type
_entity.pdbx_description
1 polymer ?
#
loop_
_entity_poly.entity_id
_entity_poly.type
_entity_poly.pdbx_seq_one_letter_code
_entity_poly.pdbx_strand_id
1 'polypeptide(L)'
;MPLNSPTLHNIEAIKTETDELKSFTFISPEIARESEPGQFVMAWSPGIDEIPISIAAASPEGKVVVAIADVGDCSHSLHQKHVGDLVGLRGPYGQGFTISGEKLCMVAGGYGAAPLRFAAKRAKEIDTPVVVLEGARNSAELLYIAEFERMGCDIRIATEDGSEGYRGTITALLEELLASGEEFERVLTCGPELMLERVCRITSVARIATQVSVERIVKCGCGACGSCDLGGYRICKDGPIFDADALLGTEFGRWKRAESGKRIAITPDTGELLSIPPPSFTPEYEPELATEVCGIKFTNPIANAAGFGLSGKLLYRYAVAGAGAVVTKSVGLYEQEGYPNPTFIEIAPRSYVNAMGLPNPGITDYGLEIGDAKYADVPLILSIFGKNVEECREVAKIATNYPIDMLEFNASCPHSDFVAIENQPKLLRSIINEIRTIVHPKPIAVKISPNVGDPAGLAMTLEKAGADAITAINTVIARPVDQKLDSHILGNPTGYGGKSGKDLTVGGKEIVFNLYKELKIPIIAVGGIFSAKDVIDYAKNGASMFQVGSALVSEDLEIFSTLKKELKEYLGAKGYKNIGEMVGEAHRR
;
A
#
# COMPACT_ATOMS: atom_id res chain seq x y z
N MET A 1 -14.55 14.73 0.11
CA MET A 1 -13.17 14.39 -0.29
C MET A 1 -13.18 14.12 -1.78
N PRO A 2 -12.17 14.64 -2.51
CA PRO A 2 -11.96 14.25 -3.90
C PRO A 2 -11.73 12.74 -4.01
N LEU A 3 -12.06 12.17 -5.17
CA LEU A 3 -11.79 10.77 -5.45
C LEU A 3 -10.28 10.53 -5.50
N ASN A 4 -9.83 9.32 -5.17
CA ASN A 4 -8.43 8.92 -5.37
C ASN A 4 -8.06 8.75 -6.87
N SER A 5 -8.11 9.82 -7.65
CA SER A 5 -7.79 9.85 -9.08
C SER A 5 -7.05 11.14 -9.43
N PRO A 6 -6.05 11.11 -10.34
CA PRO A 6 -5.36 12.33 -10.76
C PRO A 6 -6.31 13.32 -11.41
N THR A 7 -6.17 14.60 -11.05
CA THR A 7 -6.79 15.74 -11.74
C THR A 7 -5.70 16.54 -12.46
N LEU A 8 -5.99 17.04 -13.67
CA LEU A 8 -4.99 17.70 -14.50
C LEU A 8 -4.90 19.20 -14.22
N HIS A 9 -3.70 19.65 -13.87
CA HIS A 9 -3.37 21.04 -13.58
C HIS A 9 -2.35 21.56 -14.60
N ASN A 10 -2.48 22.83 -14.96
CA ASN A 10 -1.43 23.52 -15.70
C ASN A 10 -0.27 23.86 -14.74
N ILE A 11 0.96 23.76 -15.22
CA ILE A 11 2.10 24.33 -14.52
C ILE A 11 2.01 25.86 -14.60
N GLU A 12 1.91 26.52 -13.47
CA GLU A 12 1.82 27.99 -13.38
C GLU A 12 3.19 28.66 -13.33
N ALA A 13 4.14 28.01 -12.67
CA ALA A 13 5.51 28.49 -12.56
C ALA A 13 6.48 27.33 -12.37
N ILE A 14 7.68 27.49 -12.91
CA ILE A 14 8.82 26.59 -12.71
C ILE A 14 9.97 27.45 -12.18
N LYS A 15 10.58 27.01 -11.08
CA LYS A 15 11.80 27.61 -10.53
C LYS A 15 12.88 26.54 -10.47
N THR A 16 14.04 26.82 -11.04
CA THR A 16 15.22 25.96 -10.88
C THR A 16 15.83 26.29 -9.52
N GLU A 17 15.88 25.29 -8.64
CA GLU A 17 16.45 25.43 -7.29
C GLU A 17 17.94 25.06 -7.32
N THR A 18 18.27 23.94 -7.99
CA THR A 18 19.63 23.48 -8.29
C THR A 18 19.63 22.82 -9.68
N ASP A 19 20.79 22.36 -10.16
CA ASP A 19 20.90 21.64 -11.43
C ASP A 19 20.05 20.35 -11.47
N GLU A 20 19.82 19.73 -10.30
CA GLU A 20 19.08 18.48 -10.17
C GLU A 20 17.64 18.67 -9.64
N LEU A 21 17.26 19.88 -9.20
CA LEU A 21 15.98 20.14 -8.52
C LEU A 21 15.21 21.32 -9.13
N LYS A 22 13.94 21.08 -9.49
CA LYS A 22 12.99 22.13 -9.90
C LYS A 22 11.77 22.15 -9.00
N SER A 23 11.31 23.35 -8.67
CA SER A 23 10.02 23.59 -8.03
C SER A 23 8.95 23.90 -9.08
N PHE A 24 7.82 23.21 -8.98
CA PHE A 24 6.65 23.39 -9.86
C PHE A 24 5.49 23.93 -9.04
N THR A 25 4.84 24.99 -9.54
CA THR A 25 3.66 25.59 -8.91
C THR A 25 2.40 25.26 -9.70
N PHE A 26 1.34 24.89 -9.01
CA PHE A 26 0.02 24.57 -9.57
C PHE A 26 -1.08 25.35 -8.84
N ILE A 27 -2.20 25.60 -9.51
CA ILE A 27 -3.46 26.00 -8.85
C ILE A 27 -4.33 24.76 -8.63
N SER A 28 -4.47 24.38 -7.36
CA SER A 28 -5.38 23.32 -6.89
C SER A 28 -5.94 23.70 -5.51
N PRO A 29 -7.09 24.40 -5.45
CA PRO A 29 -7.68 24.84 -4.19
C PRO A 29 -8.01 23.69 -3.24
N GLU A 30 -8.42 22.55 -3.78
CA GLU A 30 -8.77 21.37 -2.97
C GLU A 30 -7.54 20.78 -2.29
N ILE A 31 -6.47 20.51 -3.05
CA ILE A 31 -5.22 19.98 -2.52
C ILE A 31 -4.60 20.98 -1.54
N ALA A 32 -4.51 22.26 -1.92
CA ALA A 32 -3.87 23.29 -1.09
C ALA A 32 -4.53 23.45 0.28
N ARG A 33 -5.88 23.41 0.33
CA ARG A 33 -6.65 23.54 1.56
C ARG A 33 -6.44 22.36 2.51
N GLU A 34 -6.26 21.17 1.97
CA GLU A 34 -6.11 19.92 2.74
C GLU A 34 -4.64 19.60 3.05
N SER A 35 -3.69 20.38 2.52
CA SER A 35 -2.25 20.14 2.64
C SER A 35 -1.69 20.60 3.98
N GLU A 36 -1.06 19.68 4.69
CA GLU A 36 -0.23 19.95 5.85
C GLU A 36 1.26 19.66 5.58
N PRO A 37 2.19 20.35 6.26
CA PRO A 37 3.62 20.09 6.11
C PRO A 37 3.98 18.64 6.35
N GLY A 38 4.79 18.06 5.47
CA GLY A 38 5.20 16.65 5.53
C GLY A 38 4.33 15.71 4.71
N GLN A 39 3.11 16.10 4.32
CA GLN A 39 2.31 15.34 3.36
C GLN A 39 2.89 15.41 1.94
N PHE A 40 2.41 14.52 1.08
CA PHE A 40 2.84 14.44 -0.31
C PHE A 40 1.65 14.31 -1.26
N VAL A 41 1.86 14.65 -2.52
CA VAL A 41 0.94 14.36 -3.62
C VAL A 41 1.56 13.29 -4.52
N MET A 42 0.72 12.59 -5.27
CA MET A 42 1.21 11.82 -6.41
C MET A 42 1.21 12.74 -7.64
N ALA A 43 2.37 12.93 -8.25
CA ALA A 43 2.57 13.76 -9.44
C ALA A 43 2.70 12.86 -10.67
N TRP A 44 1.73 12.97 -11.58
CA TRP A 44 1.61 12.16 -12.78
C TRP A 44 2.08 12.95 -14.01
N SER A 45 3.09 12.43 -14.70
CA SER A 45 3.38 12.84 -16.07
C SER A 45 2.55 11.96 -17.02
N PRO A 46 1.52 12.51 -17.70
CA PRO A 46 0.60 11.72 -18.51
C PRO A 46 1.30 10.80 -19.51
N GLY A 47 0.92 9.52 -19.49
CA GLY A 47 1.47 8.48 -20.37
C GLY A 47 2.86 7.96 -20.03
N ILE A 48 3.51 8.48 -18.98
CA ILE A 48 4.84 8.05 -18.53
C ILE A 48 4.72 7.25 -17.22
N ASP A 49 4.57 7.95 -16.10
CA ASP A 49 4.49 7.35 -14.77
C ASP A 49 4.00 8.41 -13.75
N GLU A 50 3.72 8.00 -12.52
CA GLU A 50 3.30 8.85 -11.41
C GLU A 50 4.11 8.55 -10.13
N ILE A 51 4.70 9.59 -9.54
CA ILE A 51 5.63 9.49 -8.41
C ILE A 51 5.13 10.27 -7.18
N PRO A 52 5.39 9.78 -5.95
CA PRO A 52 5.09 10.55 -4.74
C PRO A 52 6.07 11.71 -4.58
N ILE A 53 5.56 12.93 -4.33
CA ILE A 53 6.38 14.13 -4.11
C ILE A 53 5.83 14.93 -2.94
N SER A 54 6.69 15.24 -1.97
CA SER A 54 6.35 16.09 -0.83
C SER A 54 5.88 17.48 -1.25
N ILE A 55 4.89 17.99 -0.53
CA ILE A 55 4.37 19.34 -0.74
C ILE A 55 5.34 20.33 -0.09
N ALA A 56 5.99 21.14 -0.90
CA ALA A 56 6.98 22.13 -0.48
C ALA A 56 6.32 23.43 0.02
N ALA A 57 5.11 23.73 -0.45
CA ALA A 57 4.27 24.80 0.08
C ALA A 57 2.81 24.63 -0.38
N ALA A 58 1.87 25.08 0.46
CA ALA A 58 0.49 25.34 0.08
C ALA A 58 0.06 26.74 0.53
N SER A 59 -0.89 27.35 -0.18
CA SER A 59 -1.44 28.66 0.17
C SER A 59 -2.97 28.70 0.17
N PRO A 60 -3.61 29.59 0.97
CA PRO A 60 -5.06 29.74 1.00
C PRO A 60 -5.70 30.10 -0.35
N GLU A 61 -4.93 30.72 -1.26
CA GLU A 61 -5.37 31.06 -2.62
C GLU A 61 -5.40 29.85 -3.57
N GLY A 62 -5.06 28.66 -3.06
CA GLY A 62 -5.09 27.43 -3.83
C GLY A 62 -3.79 27.09 -4.54
N LYS A 63 -2.66 27.74 -4.20
CA LYS A 63 -1.36 27.38 -4.77
C LYS A 63 -0.80 26.15 -4.07
N VAL A 64 -0.29 25.22 -4.86
CA VAL A 64 0.48 24.06 -4.40
C VAL A 64 1.84 24.09 -5.08
N VAL A 65 2.91 23.94 -4.29
CA VAL A 65 4.28 23.85 -4.79
C VAL A 65 4.86 22.50 -4.43
N VAL A 66 5.48 21.85 -5.40
CA VAL A 66 6.20 20.59 -5.24
C VAL A 66 7.62 20.76 -5.77
N ALA A 67 8.60 20.17 -5.09
CA ALA A 67 9.99 20.18 -5.52
C ALA A 67 10.37 18.77 -6.00
N ILE A 68 10.84 18.66 -7.25
CA ILE A 68 11.04 17.38 -7.93
C ILE A 68 12.50 17.27 -8.38
N ALA A 69 13.19 16.25 -7.88
CA ALA A 69 14.55 15.93 -8.30
C ALA A 69 14.55 15.08 -9.59
N ASP A 70 15.46 15.36 -10.52
CA ASP A 70 15.59 14.60 -11.79
C ASP A 70 16.40 13.31 -11.57
N VAL A 71 15.71 12.20 -11.27
CA VAL A 71 16.33 10.94 -10.82
C VAL A 71 15.71 9.69 -11.46
N GLY A 72 14.66 9.83 -12.26
CA GLY A 72 13.99 8.70 -12.91
C GLY A 72 13.06 9.16 -14.04
N ASP A 73 12.54 8.22 -14.82
CA ASP A 73 11.82 8.50 -16.08
C ASP A 73 10.67 9.51 -15.91
N CYS A 74 9.89 9.37 -14.83
CA CYS A 74 8.81 10.30 -14.51
C CYS A 74 9.33 11.71 -14.25
N SER A 75 10.28 11.86 -13.33
CA SER A 75 10.79 13.19 -12.97
C SER A 75 11.58 13.82 -14.12
N HIS A 76 12.30 13.03 -14.91
CA HIS A 76 12.94 13.51 -16.13
C HIS A 76 11.94 14.09 -17.12
N SER A 77 10.83 13.37 -17.36
CA SER A 77 9.74 13.88 -18.18
C SER A 77 9.13 15.18 -17.62
N LEU A 78 8.94 15.27 -16.30
CA LEU A 78 8.44 16.49 -15.65
C LEU A 78 9.43 17.67 -15.80
N HIS A 79 10.74 17.41 -15.74
CA HIS A 79 11.78 18.43 -15.91
C HIS A 79 11.86 19.01 -17.32
N GLN A 80 11.35 18.29 -18.32
CA GLN A 80 11.25 18.75 -19.70
C GLN A 80 9.99 19.60 -19.98
N LYS A 81 9.05 19.68 -19.04
CA LYS A 81 7.82 20.46 -19.19
C LYS A 81 8.04 21.96 -19.01
N HIS A 82 7.13 22.74 -19.57
CA HIS A 82 7.11 24.19 -19.55
C HIS A 82 5.87 24.71 -18.82
N VAL A 83 5.89 26.00 -18.45
CA VAL A 83 4.70 26.69 -17.94
C VAL A 83 3.56 26.56 -18.95
N GLY A 84 2.38 26.17 -18.46
CA GLY A 84 1.20 25.85 -19.27
C GLY A 84 1.02 24.36 -19.58
N ASP A 85 2.06 23.53 -19.47
CA ASP A 85 1.93 22.09 -19.69
C ASP A 85 1.13 21.41 -18.57
N LEU A 86 0.52 20.27 -18.91
CA LEU A 86 -0.32 19.49 -18.00
C LEU A 86 0.50 18.49 -17.16
N VAL A 87 0.15 18.44 -15.88
CA VAL A 87 0.57 17.44 -14.89
C VAL A 87 -0.66 17.00 -14.10
N GLY A 88 -0.79 15.70 -13.88
CA GLY A 88 -1.84 15.16 -13.01
C GLY A 88 -1.42 15.23 -11.54
N LEU A 89 -2.29 15.67 -10.65
CA LEU A 89 -2.06 15.64 -9.21
C LEU A 89 -3.20 14.90 -8.51
N ARG A 90 -2.88 14.13 -7.48
CA ARG A 90 -3.84 13.62 -6.48
C ARG A 90 -3.22 13.56 -5.10
N GLY A 91 -4.06 13.64 -4.07
CA GLY A 91 -3.66 13.79 -2.67
C GLY A 91 -4.35 15.00 -2.03
N PRO A 92 -3.79 15.56 -0.94
CA PRO A 92 -2.58 15.11 -0.26
C PRO A 92 -2.74 13.74 0.41
N TYR A 93 -1.64 13.03 0.62
CA TYR A 93 -1.60 11.72 1.25
C TYR A 93 -0.76 11.72 2.52
N GLY A 94 -1.07 10.76 3.39
CA GLY A 94 -0.37 10.57 4.65
C GLY A 94 -0.71 11.59 5.73
N GLN A 95 0.10 11.58 6.77
CA GLN A 95 0.07 12.43 7.94
C GLN A 95 1.15 13.51 7.82
N GLY A 96 0.84 14.71 8.31
CA GLY A 96 1.80 15.81 8.38
C GLY A 96 2.60 15.81 9.69
N PHE A 97 3.57 16.71 9.78
CA PHE A 97 4.29 17.00 11.02
C PHE A 97 3.36 17.59 12.07
N THR A 98 3.48 17.10 13.29
CA THR A 98 2.94 17.82 14.46
C THR A 98 3.89 18.96 14.80
N ILE A 99 3.47 20.19 14.49
CA ILE A 99 4.24 21.41 14.74
C ILE A 99 3.77 22.00 16.07
N SER A 100 4.55 21.77 17.12
CA SER A 100 4.30 22.29 18.46
C SER A 100 5.61 22.37 19.25
N GLY A 101 5.66 23.26 20.23
CA GLY A 101 6.79 23.43 21.14
C GLY A 101 7.34 24.86 21.16
N GLU A 102 8.25 25.11 22.10
CA GLU A 102 8.90 26.40 22.37
C GLU A 102 10.16 26.61 21.52
N LYS A 103 10.82 25.54 21.05
CA LYS A 103 11.96 25.63 20.11
C LYS A 103 12.11 24.36 19.28
N LEU A 104 11.97 24.51 17.96
CA LEU A 104 12.12 23.42 16.98
C LEU A 104 13.51 23.42 16.35
N CYS A 105 14.07 22.22 16.14
CA CYS A 105 15.22 22.00 15.29
C CYS A 105 14.79 21.21 14.04
N MET A 106 15.04 21.75 12.86
CA MET A 106 14.75 21.09 11.59
C MET A 106 16.05 20.62 10.96
N VAL A 107 16.21 19.32 10.75
CA VAL A 107 17.43 18.74 10.19
C VAL A 107 17.14 18.25 8.77
N ALA A 108 17.71 18.94 7.80
CA ALA A 108 17.50 18.69 6.38
C ALA A 108 18.77 18.12 5.73
N GLY A 109 18.57 17.17 4.80
CA GLY A 109 19.63 16.67 3.93
C GLY A 109 19.17 16.61 2.48
N GLY A 110 19.92 17.25 1.57
CA GLY A 110 19.59 17.31 0.15
C GLY A 110 18.19 17.88 -0.09
N TYR A 111 17.42 17.30 -1.01
CA TYR A 111 16.06 17.76 -1.32
C TYR A 111 15.03 17.61 -0.17
N GLY A 112 15.41 16.94 0.93
CA GLY A 112 14.60 16.88 2.16
C GLY A 112 14.32 18.24 2.81
N ALA A 113 15.03 19.30 2.41
CA ALA A 113 14.72 20.67 2.81
C ALA A 113 13.33 21.14 2.33
N ALA A 114 12.78 20.57 1.25
CA ALA A 114 11.50 20.99 0.67
C ALA A 114 10.29 20.83 1.63
N PRO A 115 10.02 19.66 2.21
CA PRO A 115 8.94 19.53 3.21
C PRO A 115 9.22 20.33 4.50
N LEU A 116 10.49 20.48 4.90
CA LEU A 116 10.87 21.25 6.08
C LEU A 116 10.69 22.76 5.88
N ARG A 117 10.83 23.27 4.66
CA ARG A 117 10.46 24.65 4.30
C ARG A 117 8.99 24.93 4.58
N PHE A 118 8.10 24.00 4.23
CA PHE A 118 6.67 24.16 4.53
C PHE A 118 6.43 24.13 6.05
N ALA A 119 7.10 23.21 6.77
CA ALA A 119 6.98 23.11 8.22
C ALA A 119 7.50 24.37 8.93
N ALA A 120 8.63 24.94 8.49
CA ALA A 120 9.21 26.15 9.04
C ALA A 120 8.24 27.34 8.89
N LYS A 121 7.64 27.50 7.71
CA LYS A 121 6.62 28.54 7.49
C LYS A 121 5.48 28.41 8.49
N ARG A 122 4.93 27.20 8.67
CA ARG A 122 3.82 26.96 9.60
C ARG A 122 4.21 27.19 11.05
N ALA A 123 5.41 26.79 11.46
CA ALA A 123 5.94 27.07 12.79
C ALA A 123 6.06 28.58 13.06
N LYS A 124 6.48 29.35 12.05
CA LYS A 124 6.56 30.81 12.15
C LYS A 124 5.20 31.50 12.19
N GLU A 125 4.18 30.95 11.53
CA GLU A 125 2.79 31.45 11.61
C GLU A 125 2.21 31.37 13.04
N ILE A 126 2.77 30.50 13.90
CA ILE A 126 2.39 30.37 15.32
C ILE A 126 3.48 30.86 16.28
N ASP A 127 4.40 31.70 15.79
CA ASP A 127 5.48 32.33 16.56
C ASP A 127 6.48 31.36 17.24
N THR A 128 6.65 30.14 16.72
CA THR A 128 7.62 29.18 17.24
C THR A 128 9.05 29.50 16.74
N PRO A 129 10.06 29.60 17.64
CA PRO A 129 11.47 29.61 17.28
C PRO A 129 11.88 28.36 16.50
N VAL A 130 12.60 28.54 15.39
CA VAL A 130 13.06 27.46 14.51
C VAL A 130 14.54 27.62 14.24
N VAL A 131 15.31 26.57 14.55
CA VAL A 131 16.68 26.38 14.08
C VAL A 131 16.64 25.42 12.90
N VAL A 132 17.26 25.78 11.78
CA VAL A 132 17.35 24.93 10.59
C VAL A 132 18.80 24.50 10.41
N LEU A 133 19.04 23.20 10.48
CA LEU A 133 20.29 22.56 10.12
C LEU A 133 20.18 22.07 8.67
N GLU A 134 20.79 22.79 7.73
CA GLU A 134 20.78 22.44 6.30
C GLU A 134 22.09 21.76 5.91
N GLY A 135 21.99 20.50 5.49
CA GLY A 135 23.12 19.66 5.09
C GLY A 135 23.18 19.38 3.59
N ALA A 136 24.35 19.58 2.99
CA ALA A 136 24.61 19.25 1.59
C ALA A 136 26.03 18.71 1.36
N ARG A 137 26.29 18.13 0.18
CA ARG A 137 27.65 17.69 -0.19
C ARG A 137 28.60 18.88 -0.37
N ASN A 138 28.09 19.96 -0.96
CA ASN A 138 28.78 21.22 -1.22
C ASN A 138 27.76 22.38 -1.23
N SER A 139 28.24 23.62 -1.28
CA SER A 139 27.40 24.82 -1.19
C SER A 139 26.44 25.03 -2.36
N ALA A 140 26.71 24.45 -3.55
CA ALA A 140 25.83 24.55 -4.70
C ALA A 140 24.55 23.69 -4.55
N GLU A 141 24.55 22.75 -3.61
CA GLU A 141 23.43 21.87 -3.32
C GLU A 141 22.58 22.33 -2.12
N LEU A 142 22.94 23.44 -1.46
CA LEU A 142 22.17 24.00 -0.34
C LEU A 142 20.84 24.57 -0.84
N LEU A 143 19.75 24.23 -0.15
CA LEU A 143 18.41 24.63 -0.54
C LEU A 143 17.79 25.64 0.42
N TYR A 144 17.07 26.60 -0.17
CA TYR A 144 16.17 27.52 0.54
C TYR A 144 16.79 28.39 1.65
N ILE A 145 18.12 28.50 1.77
CA ILE A 145 18.81 29.32 2.79
C ILE A 145 18.20 30.72 2.90
N ALA A 146 18.18 31.48 1.81
CA ALA A 146 17.62 32.83 1.78
C ALA A 146 16.12 32.88 2.12
N GLU A 147 15.37 31.79 1.90
CA GLU A 147 13.96 31.72 2.26
C GLU A 147 13.79 31.53 3.77
N PHE A 148 14.56 30.63 4.37
CA PHE A 148 14.59 30.43 5.82
C PHE A 148 15.02 31.70 6.55
N GLU A 149 16.00 32.46 6.02
CA GLU A 149 16.43 33.73 6.61
C GLU A 149 15.30 34.75 6.60
N ARG A 150 14.57 34.87 5.48
CA ARG A 150 13.40 35.76 5.36
C ARG A 150 12.26 35.38 6.31
N MET A 151 12.14 34.10 6.66
CA MET A 151 11.18 33.62 7.67
C MET A 151 11.67 33.88 9.10
N GLY A 152 12.89 34.39 9.30
CA GLY A 152 13.49 34.59 10.61
C GLY A 152 13.88 33.27 11.29
N CYS A 153 14.15 32.21 10.53
CA CYS A 153 14.75 30.99 11.05
C CYS A 153 16.23 31.22 11.35
N ASP A 154 16.72 30.54 12.38
CA ASP A 154 18.12 30.54 12.72
C ASP A 154 18.83 29.41 11.98
N ILE A 155 19.70 29.73 11.03
CA ILE A 155 20.25 28.73 10.09
C ILE A 155 21.65 28.31 10.52
N ARG A 156 21.91 27.01 10.40
CA ARG A 156 23.25 26.41 10.53
C ARG A 156 23.48 25.51 9.34
N ILE A 157 24.62 25.70 8.69
CA ILE A 157 24.96 25.00 7.45
C ILE A 157 26.07 23.99 7.75
N ALA A 158 25.96 22.80 7.17
CA ALA A 158 27.07 21.85 7.08
C ALA A 158 27.25 21.40 5.62
N THR A 159 28.50 21.45 5.14
CA THR A 159 28.90 20.90 3.86
C THR A 159 29.98 19.86 4.04
N GLU A 160 29.85 18.70 3.37
CA GLU A 160 30.81 17.62 3.52
C GLU A 160 32.21 18.01 3.04
N ASP A 161 32.30 18.82 1.98
CA ASP A 161 33.56 19.35 1.45
C ASP A 161 34.10 20.57 2.22
N GLY A 162 33.28 21.20 3.07
CA GLY A 162 33.61 22.41 3.83
C GLY A 162 33.55 23.70 3.01
N SER A 163 32.88 23.69 1.86
CA SER A 163 32.67 24.88 1.02
C SER A 163 31.85 25.97 1.72
N GLU A 164 30.98 25.62 2.66
CA GLU A 164 30.20 26.55 3.48
C GLU A 164 29.86 25.97 4.86
N GLY A 165 29.90 26.83 5.90
CA GLY A 165 29.52 26.45 7.26
C GLY A 165 30.45 25.40 7.89
N TYR A 166 29.86 24.45 8.61
CA TYR A 166 30.58 23.34 9.24
C TYR A 166 31.11 22.36 8.20
N ARG A 167 32.40 21.98 8.30
CA ARG A 167 32.98 20.96 7.44
C ARG A 167 32.67 19.55 7.98
N GLY A 168 31.73 18.88 7.34
CA GLY A 168 31.32 17.52 7.69
C GLY A 168 29.83 17.28 7.45
N THR A 169 29.31 16.19 8.04
CA THR A 169 27.89 15.84 7.90
C THR A 169 27.02 16.71 8.81
N ILE A 170 25.75 16.93 8.41
CA ILE A 170 24.80 17.68 9.25
C ILE A 170 24.53 17.01 10.60
N THR A 171 24.63 15.68 10.65
CA THR A 171 24.52 14.92 11.89
C THR A 171 25.68 15.16 12.85
N ALA A 172 26.89 15.39 12.33
CA ALA A 172 28.03 15.76 13.18
C ALA A 172 27.86 17.18 13.75
N LEU A 173 27.34 18.11 12.95
CA LEU A 173 26.99 19.45 13.43
C LEU A 173 25.90 19.38 14.52
N LEU A 174 24.86 18.56 14.34
CA LEU A 174 23.84 18.36 15.37
C LEU A 174 24.45 17.88 16.70
N GLU A 175 25.37 16.91 16.65
CA GLU A 175 26.08 16.43 17.86
C GLU A 175 26.90 17.54 18.52
N GLU A 176 27.58 18.38 17.74
CA GLU A 176 28.36 19.49 18.26
C GLU A 176 27.50 20.55 18.95
N LEU A 177 26.35 20.91 18.36
CA LEU A 177 25.42 21.86 18.95
C LEU A 177 24.88 21.35 20.28
N LEU A 178 24.45 20.08 20.34
CA LEU A 178 23.99 19.46 21.58
C LEU A 178 25.11 19.38 22.63
N ALA A 179 26.33 19.04 22.23
CA ALA A 179 27.49 19.02 23.13
C ALA A 179 27.88 20.41 23.65
N SER A 180 27.59 21.47 22.89
CA SER A 180 27.79 22.87 23.29
C SER A 180 26.74 23.39 24.27
N GLY A 181 25.71 22.59 24.59
CA GLY A 181 24.63 22.94 25.50
C GLY A 181 23.42 23.58 24.81
N GLU A 182 23.32 23.50 23.48
CA GLU A 182 22.12 23.94 22.79
C GLU A 182 20.97 22.96 23.03
N GLU A 183 19.83 23.48 23.49
CA GLU A 183 18.64 22.68 23.78
C GLU A 183 17.57 22.88 22.70
N PHE A 184 16.85 21.78 22.40
CA PHE A 184 15.71 21.73 21.50
C PHE A 184 14.60 20.88 22.14
N GLU A 185 13.35 21.31 22.01
CA GLU A 185 12.22 20.52 22.51
C GLU A 185 11.87 19.38 21.55
N ARG A 186 11.98 19.65 20.24
CA ARG A 186 11.62 18.70 19.20
C ARG A 186 12.48 18.86 17.96
N VAL A 187 12.81 17.72 17.35
CA VAL A 187 13.48 17.64 16.05
C VAL A 187 12.48 17.20 14.98
N LEU A 188 12.47 17.88 13.84
CA LEU A 188 11.82 17.42 12.60
C LEU A 188 12.92 17.13 11.58
N THR A 189 12.92 15.96 10.95
CA THR A 189 13.99 15.58 10.03
C THR A 189 13.49 14.98 8.72
N CYS A 190 14.15 15.33 7.62
CA CYS A 190 13.85 14.84 6.28
C CYS A 190 15.13 14.84 5.41
N GLY A 191 15.35 13.79 4.65
CA GLY A 191 16.56 13.59 3.86
C GLY A 191 16.91 12.11 3.66
N PRO A 192 18.16 11.79 3.28
CA PRO A 192 18.60 10.42 3.04
C PRO A 192 18.40 9.52 4.26
N GLU A 193 17.92 8.28 4.06
CA GLU A 193 17.50 7.40 5.16
C GLU A 193 18.60 7.11 6.20
N LEU A 194 19.87 7.01 5.78
CA LEU A 194 20.99 6.85 6.71
C LEU A 194 21.25 8.09 7.57
N MET A 195 21.01 9.28 7.02
CA MET A 195 21.02 10.52 7.80
C MET A 195 19.90 10.50 8.83
N LEU A 196 18.68 10.11 8.41
CA LEU A 196 17.51 10.05 9.30
C LEU A 196 17.74 9.08 10.46
N GLU A 197 18.26 7.88 10.18
CA GLU A 197 18.62 6.89 11.20
C GLU A 197 19.63 7.45 12.22
N ARG A 198 20.65 8.16 11.73
CA ARG A 198 21.65 8.79 12.58
C ARG A 198 21.06 9.90 13.43
N VAL A 199 20.17 10.74 12.89
CA VAL A 199 19.43 11.75 13.66
C VAL A 199 18.63 11.08 14.78
N CYS A 200 17.86 10.02 14.48
CA CYS A 200 17.09 9.28 15.49
C CYS A 200 17.96 8.76 16.63
N ARG A 201 19.16 8.24 16.33
CA ARG A 201 20.10 7.78 17.36
C ARG A 201 20.61 8.92 18.25
N ILE A 202 21.00 10.03 17.64
CA ILE A 202 21.50 11.22 18.37
C ILE A 202 20.42 11.74 19.30
N THR A 203 19.20 11.92 18.78
CA THR A 203 18.09 12.49 19.55
C THR A 203 17.54 11.54 20.60
N SER A 204 17.59 10.22 20.37
CA SER A 204 17.25 9.22 21.38
C SER A 204 18.18 9.29 22.60
N VAL A 205 19.50 9.43 22.39
CA VAL A 205 20.48 9.62 23.48
C VAL A 205 20.25 10.94 24.21
N ALA A 206 19.94 12.01 23.47
CA ALA A 206 19.64 13.33 24.02
C ALA A 206 18.22 13.43 24.64
N ARG A 207 17.38 12.40 24.48
CA ARG A 207 15.96 12.37 24.90
C ARG A 207 15.11 13.49 24.29
N ILE A 208 15.33 13.78 23.01
CA ILE A 208 14.60 14.81 22.26
C ILE A 208 13.52 14.15 21.39
N ALA A 209 12.26 14.59 21.53
CA ALA A 209 11.17 14.11 20.70
C ALA A 209 11.48 14.38 19.23
N THR A 210 11.36 13.35 18.37
CA THR A 210 11.82 13.45 16.98
C THR A 210 10.77 12.88 16.03
N GLN A 211 10.38 13.68 15.03
CA GLN A 211 9.56 13.25 13.90
C GLN A 211 10.41 13.15 12.63
N VAL A 212 10.20 12.08 11.88
CA VAL A 212 10.99 11.68 10.73
C VAL A 212 10.08 11.56 9.52
N SER A 213 10.44 12.23 8.42
CA SER A 213 9.78 12.04 7.13
C SER A 213 10.51 10.97 6.32
N VAL A 214 9.85 9.83 6.08
CA VAL A 214 10.44 8.66 5.41
C VAL A 214 9.83 8.45 4.03
N GLU A 215 10.71 8.29 3.04
CA GLU A 215 10.31 8.00 1.66
C GLU A 215 10.30 6.50 1.37
N ARG A 216 9.28 6.05 0.62
CA ARG A 216 9.19 4.70 0.04
C ARG A 216 8.53 4.80 -1.33
N ILE A 217 8.62 3.72 -2.11
CA ILE A 217 7.85 3.57 -3.35
C ILE A 217 6.36 3.57 -3.00
N VAL A 218 5.59 4.47 -3.61
CA VAL A 218 4.13 4.52 -3.48
C VAL A 218 3.52 4.21 -4.84
N LYS A 219 2.62 3.22 -4.91
CA LYS A 219 1.89 2.88 -6.14
C LYS A 219 0.42 3.32 -6.10
N CYS A 220 -0.33 2.87 -5.08
CA CYS A 220 -1.77 3.15 -5.02
C CYS A 220 -2.17 4.52 -4.45
N GLY A 221 -1.30 5.14 -3.63
CA GLY A 221 -1.63 6.36 -2.87
C GLY A 221 -2.65 6.18 -1.73
N CYS A 222 -3.37 5.06 -1.66
CA CYS A 222 -4.53 4.92 -0.78
C CYS A 222 -4.50 3.71 0.19
N GLY A 223 -3.34 3.13 0.45
CA GLY A 223 -3.18 2.02 1.41
C GLY A 223 -3.59 0.63 0.88
N ALA A 224 -3.99 0.51 -0.38
CA ALA A 224 -4.48 -0.73 -0.99
C ALA A 224 -3.38 -1.78 -1.22
N CYS A 225 -2.24 -1.39 -1.82
CA CYS A 225 -1.29 -2.35 -2.37
C CYS A 225 -0.22 -2.86 -1.38
N GLY A 226 0.14 -2.04 -0.39
CA GLY A 226 1.25 -2.35 0.53
C GLY A 226 2.65 -2.21 -0.08
N SER A 227 2.83 -1.62 -1.27
CA SER A 227 4.17 -1.38 -1.85
C SER A 227 5.01 -0.40 -1.02
N CYS A 228 4.35 0.57 -0.39
CA CYS A 228 4.99 1.55 0.48
C CYS A 228 5.10 1.08 1.94
N ASP A 229 5.21 -0.23 2.16
CA ASP A 229 5.27 -0.80 3.50
C ASP A 229 6.62 -0.47 4.18
N LEU A 230 6.53 -0.09 5.46
CA LEU A 230 7.62 0.15 6.39
C LEU A 230 7.20 -0.41 7.75
N GLY A 231 7.66 -1.61 8.11
CA GLY A 231 7.37 -2.21 9.42
C GLY A 231 5.92 -2.63 9.59
N GLY A 232 5.16 -2.81 8.51
CA GLY A 232 3.70 -2.94 8.53
C GLY A 232 2.98 -1.61 8.34
N TYR A 233 3.65 -0.46 8.47
CA TYR A 233 3.07 0.86 8.22
C TYR A 233 3.04 1.16 6.72
N ARG A 234 1.96 1.76 6.24
CA ARG A 234 1.79 2.19 4.85
C ARG A 234 2.10 3.68 4.78
N ILE A 235 3.21 4.08 4.15
CA ILE A 235 3.60 5.49 4.02
C ILE A 235 2.44 6.39 3.54
N CYS A 236 1.63 5.93 2.58
CA CYS A 236 0.53 6.73 2.03
C CYS A 236 -0.70 6.93 2.96
N LYS A 237 -0.76 6.24 4.11
CA LYS A 237 -1.87 6.32 5.08
C LYS A 237 -1.38 6.61 6.49
N ASP A 238 -0.44 5.79 6.95
CA ASP A 238 0.12 5.82 8.30
C ASP A 238 1.31 6.82 8.40
N GLY A 239 2.06 7.02 7.32
CA GLY A 239 3.20 7.95 7.23
C GLY A 239 2.87 9.19 6.39
N PRO A 240 3.84 9.88 5.74
CA PRO A 240 5.28 9.61 5.76
C PRO A 240 5.97 10.09 7.03
N ILE A 241 5.28 10.87 7.87
CA ILE A 241 5.82 11.36 9.13
C ILE A 241 5.59 10.33 10.22
N PHE A 242 6.66 9.93 10.91
CA PHE A 242 6.62 9.02 12.06
C PHE A 242 7.44 9.57 13.21
N ASP A 243 7.03 9.26 14.43
CA ASP A 243 7.91 9.40 15.58
C ASP A 243 9.10 8.44 15.47
N ALA A 244 10.29 8.90 15.82
CA ALA A 244 11.52 8.11 15.72
C ALA A 244 11.43 6.77 16.45
N ASP A 245 10.81 6.74 17.64
CA ASP A 245 10.65 5.53 18.45
C ASP A 245 9.79 4.46 17.75
N ALA A 246 8.80 4.87 16.96
CA ALA A 246 7.98 3.94 16.19
C ALA A 246 8.78 3.23 15.08
N LEU A 247 9.84 3.87 14.59
CA LEU A 247 10.69 3.33 13.51
C LEU A 247 11.80 2.40 14.02
N LEU A 248 12.25 2.55 15.27
CA LEU A 248 13.36 1.75 15.84
C LEU A 248 13.11 0.23 15.81
N GLY A 249 11.85 -0.20 15.85
CA GLY A 249 11.43 -1.60 15.75
C GLY A 249 11.14 -2.10 14.33
N THR A 250 11.47 -1.31 13.30
CA THR A 250 11.15 -1.61 11.91
C THR A 250 12.41 -1.86 11.08
N GLU A 251 12.25 -2.06 9.77
CA GLU A 251 13.36 -2.14 8.82
C GLU A 251 14.04 -0.80 8.48
N PHE A 252 13.53 0.31 9.02
CA PHE A 252 14.10 1.64 8.84
C PHE A 252 15.62 1.67 9.08
N GLY A 253 16.36 2.22 8.11
CA GLY A 253 17.82 2.29 8.12
C GLY A 253 18.55 0.98 7.81
N ARG A 254 17.83 -0.14 7.59
CA ARG A 254 18.41 -1.47 7.33
C ARG A 254 18.13 -1.95 5.92
N TRP A 255 16.86 -2.01 5.55
CA TRP A 255 16.42 -2.45 4.22
C TRP A 255 15.13 -1.74 3.81
N LYS A 256 14.88 -1.71 2.51
CA LYS A 256 13.68 -1.16 1.88
C LYS A 256 13.10 -2.14 0.88
N ARG A 257 11.98 -1.78 0.25
CA ARG A 257 11.35 -2.58 -0.81
C ARG A 257 11.67 -2.01 -2.18
N ALA A 258 11.98 -2.89 -3.13
CA ALA A 258 11.97 -2.59 -4.56
C ALA A 258 10.52 -2.48 -5.07
N GLU A 259 10.35 -2.09 -6.33
CA GLU A 259 9.01 -1.96 -6.94
C GLU A 259 8.20 -3.25 -6.93
N SER A 260 8.90 -4.38 -7.04
CA SER A 260 8.34 -5.73 -6.94
C SER A 260 7.87 -6.10 -5.53
N GLY A 261 8.24 -5.32 -4.52
CA GLY A 261 8.07 -5.67 -3.10
C GLY A 261 9.24 -6.43 -2.50
N LYS A 262 10.25 -6.81 -3.30
CA LYS A 262 11.45 -7.50 -2.83
C LYS A 262 12.22 -6.66 -1.83
N ARG A 263 12.70 -7.29 -0.76
CA ARG A 263 13.54 -6.64 0.24
C ARG A 263 14.94 -6.42 -0.34
N ILE A 264 15.42 -5.19 -0.26
CA ILE A 264 16.75 -4.77 -0.69
C ILE A 264 17.45 -4.03 0.45
N ALA A 265 18.70 -4.36 0.71
CA ALA A 265 19.47 -3.72 1.78
C ALA A 265 19.73 -2.24 1.44
N ILE A 266 19.69 -1.37 2.45
CA ILE A 266 20.07 0.04 2.29
C ILE A 266 21.60 0.15 2.28
N THR A 267 22.30 -0.70 3.02
CA THR A 267 23.76 -0.82 3.00
C THR A 267 24.18 -2.20 2.49
N PRO A 268 25.20 -2.32 1.63
CA PRO A 268 25.56 -3.59 0.98
C PRO A 268 26.02 -4.74 1.91
N ASP A 269 26.29 -4.50 3.19
CA ASP A 269 27.24 -5.34 3.95
C ASP A 269 26.78 -5.81 5.34
N THR A 270 25.47 -5.92 5.61
CA THR A 270 25.01 -6.42 6.92
C THR A 270 24.64 -7.89 6.93
N GLY A 271 24.36 -8.52 5.78
CA GLY A 271 23.77 -9.87 5.72
C GLY A 271 22.38 -9.98 6.38
N GLU A 272 21.86 -8.88 6.93
CA GLU A 272 20.61 -8.78 7.68
C GLU A 272 19.51 -8.19 6.79
N LEU A 273 19.11 -8.92 5.76
CA LEU A 273 17.75 -8.77 5.18
C LEU A 273 16.67 -9.32 6.13
N LEU A 274 17.08 -9.75 7.33
CA LEU A 274 16.23 -10.30 8.36
C LEU A 274 15.23 -9.25 8.83
N SER A 275 13.99 -9.70 9.00
CA SER A 275 12.95 -8.90 9.64
C SER A 275 13.23 -8.80 11.13
N ILE A 276 13.01 -7.63 11.73
CA ILE A 276 12.65 -7.57 13.15
C ILE A 276 11.24 -8.17 13.23
N PRO A 277 11.07 -9.36 13.82
CA PRO A 277 9.77 -10.00 13.79
C PRO A 277 8.78 -9.25 14.68
N PRO A 278 7.50 -9.14 14.29
CA PRO A 278 6.48 -8.57 15.15
C PRO A 278 6.27 -9.46 16.39
N PRO A 279 5.67 -8.92 17.47
CA PRO A 279 5.34 -9.73 18.64
C PRO A 279 4.31 -10.81 18.30
N SER A 280 4.42 -11.98 18.90
CA SER A 280 3.42 -13.04 18.72
C SER A 280 2.02 -12.56 19.10
N PHE A 281 1.03 -12.88 18.28
CA PHE A 281 -0.36 -12.50 18.47
C PHE A 281 -1.25 -13.73 18.29
N THR A 282 -2.14 -13.98 19.24
CA THR A 282 -3.19 -15.00 19.14
C THR A 282 -4.55 -14.32 19.18
N PRO A 283 -5.40 -14.51 18.16
CA PRO A 283 -6.74 -13.91 18.13
C PRO A 283 -7.64 -14.51 19.22
N GLU A 284 -8.59 -13.70 19.71
CA GLU A 284 -9.66 -14.19 20.57
C GLU A 284 -10.54 -15.20 19.81
N TYR A 285 -10.90 -16.31 20.47
CA TYR A 285 -11.84 -17.29 19.91
C TYR A 285 -13.28 -16.82 20.11
N GLU A 286 -14.01 -16.65 19.01
CA GLU A 286 -15.40 -16.19 19.00
C GLU A 286 -16.31 -17.27 18.42
N PRO A 287 -16.97 -18.10 19.26
CA PRO A 287 -17.69 -19.28 18.80
C PRO A 287 -18.85 -18.97 17.83
N GLU A 288 -19.46 -17.78 17.92
CA GLU A 288 -20.55 -17.36 17.04
C GLU A 288 -20.08 -17.05 15.61
N LEU A 289 -18.82 -16.64 15.46
CA LEU A 289 -18.21 -16.34 14.16
C LEU A 289 -17.30 -17.47 13.66
N ALA A 290 -16.84 -18.36 14.54
CA ALA A 290 -15.97 -19.46 14.18
C ALA A 290 -16.57 -20.29 13.03
N THR A 291 -15.72 -20.63 12.05
CA THR A 291 -16.11 -21.42 10.88
C THR A 291 -15.03 -22.43 10.54
N GLU A 292 -15.42 -23.51 9.88
CA GLU A 292 -14.51 -24.52 9.35
C GLU A 292 -14.71 -24.64 7.84
N VAL A 293 -13.66 -24.39 7.08
CA VAL A 293 -13.67 -24.47 5.61
C VAL A 293 -12.51 -25.32 5.15
N CYS A 294 -12.79 -26.36 4.35
CA CYS A 294 -11.81 -27.33 3.88
C CYS A 294 -10.97 -27.99 4.99
N GLY A 295 -11.56 -28.20 6.18
CA GLY A 295 -10.88 -28.76 7.35
C GLY A 295 -9.99 -27.78 8.12
N ILE A 296 -9.95 -26.50 7.71
CA ILE A 296 -9.22 -25.44 8.40
C ILE A 296 -10.18 -24.69 9.32
N LYS A 297 -9.77 -24.50 10.57
CA LYS A 297 -10.54 -23.74 11.56
C LYS A 297 -10.16 -22.26 11.50
N PHE A 298 -11.16 -21.41 11.38
CA PHE A 298 -11.02 -19.97 11.39
C PHE A 298 -11.71 -19.40 12.63
N THR A 299 -11.07 -18.46 13.30
CA THR A 299 -11.66 -17.80 14.49
C THR A 299 -12.87 -16.95 14.15
N ASN A 300 -12.91 -16.42 12.92
CA ASN A 300 -14.04 -15.76 12.30
C ASN A 300 -13.91 -15.88 10.77
N PRO A 301 -14.96 -15.61 9.97
CA PRO A 301 -14.95 -15.95 8.56
C PRO A 301 -14.36 -14.85 7.66
N ILE A 302 -13.75 -13.81 8.23
CA ILE A 302 -13.33 -12.60 7.52
C ILE A 302 -11.83 -12.68 7.24
N ALA A 303 -11.44 -12.36 6.02
CA ALA A 303 -10.04 -12.21 5.61
C ALA A 303 -9.86 -10.98 4.73
N ASN A 304 -8.61 -10.54 4.51
CA ASN A 304 -8.33 -9.60 3.43
C ASN A 304 -8.41 -10.32 2.05
N ALA A 305 -8.62 -9.56 0.98
CA ALA A 305 -8.59 -10.10 -0.37
C ALA A 305 -7.15 -10.17 -0.92
N ALA A 306 -6.83 -11.26 -1.63
CA ALA A 306 -5.58 -11.36 -2.37
C ALA A 306 -5.39 -10.12 -3.27
N GLY A 307 -4.21 -9.52 -3.23
CA GLY A 307 -3.95 -8.22 -3.84
C GLY A 307 -3.63 -7.13 -2.83
N PHE A 308 -4.25 -7.19 -1.65
CA PHE A 308 -4.07 -6.29 -0.51
C PHE A 308 -3.25 -7.01 0.55
N GLY A 309 -1.94 -6.83 0.59
CA GLY A 309 -1.07 -7.58 1.51
C GLY A 309 0.20 -8.09 0.86
N LEU A 310 1.02 -7.18 0.33
CA LEU A 310 2.34 -7.50 -0.20
C LEU A 310 3.32 -7.92 0.90
N SER A 311 3.26 -7.25 2.06
CA SER A 311 4.13 -7.52 3.22
C SER A 311 3.45 -8.41 4.26
N GLY A 312 4.24 -9.32 4.85
CA GLY A 312 3.87 -10.11 6.01
C GLY A 312 3.53 -9.28 7.25
N LYS A 313 4.21 -8.15 7.49
CA LYS A 313 3.92 -7.26 8.62
C LYS A 313 2.59 -6.52 8.45
N LEU A 314 2.23 -6.19 7.22
CA LEU A 314 0.90 -5.66 6.93
C LEU A 314 -0.19 -6.72 7.14
N LEU A 315 0.05 -7.97 6.71
CA LEU A 315 -0.85 -9.09 7.00
C LEU A 315 -1.00 -9.32 8.51
N TYR A 316 0.11 -9.26 9.27
CA TYR A 316 0.08 -9.30 10.73
C TYR A 316 -0.84 -8.21 11.30
N ARG A 317 -0.74 -6.96 10.83
CA ARG A 317 -1.64 -5.88 11.26
C ARG A 317 -3.11 -6.16 10.93
N TYR A 318 -3.41 -6.82 9.80
CA TYR A 318 -4.78 -7.21 9.47
C TYR A 318 -5.33 -8.24 10.46
N ALA A 319 -4.53 -9.23 10.86
CA ALA A 319 -4.92 -10.21 11.87
C ALA A 319 -5.15 -9.53 13.24
N VAL A 320 -4.24 -8.64 13.67
CA VAL A 320 -4.39 -7.84 14.90
C VAL A 320 -5.66 -6.99 14.87
N ALA A 321 -6.01 -6.42 13.71
CA ALA A 321 -7.23 -5.64 13.53
C ALA A 321 -8.52 -6.48 13.53
N GLY A 322 -8.41 -7.81 13.48
CA GLY A 322 -9.53 -8.73 13.62
C GLY A 322 -9.76 -9.68 12.44
N ALA A 323 -8.91 -9.69 11.42
CA ALA A 323 -9.04 -10.70 10.36
C ALA A 323 -8.88 -12.12 10.92
N GLY A 324 -9.81 -13.02 10.61
CA GLY A 324 -9.78 -14.43 11.01
C GLY A 324 -8.88 -15.30 10.15
N ALA A 325 -8.41 -14.78 9.03
CA ALA A 325 -7.32 -15.31 8.20
C ALA A 325 -6.68 -14.17 7.40
N VAL A 326 -5.49 -14.44 6.87
CA VAL A 326 -4.76 -13.49 6.03
C VAL A 326 -4.43 -14.11 4.67
N VAL A 327 -4.58 -13.31 3.61
CA VAL A 327 -4.35 -13.73 2.23
C VAL A 327 -3.23 -12.89 1.63
N THR A 328 -2.19 -13.55 1.16
CA THR A 328 -1.04 -12.86 0.56
C THR A 328 -1.39 -12.21 -0.78
N LYS A 329 -0.54 -11.30 -1.23
CA LYS A 329 -0.50 -10.89 -2.65
C LYS A 329 -0.21 -12.12 -3.51
N SER A 330 -0.90 -12.25 -4.64
CA SER A 330 -0.62 -13.33 -5.59
C SER A 330 0.84 -13.28 -6.05
N VAL A 331 1.57 -14.37 -5.84
CA VAL A 331 3.00 -14.49 -6.16
C VAL A 331 3.21 -15.50 -7.31
N GLY A 332 4.15 -15.18 -8.21
CA GLY A 332 4.50 -16.01 -9.36
C GLY A 332 5.87 -16.66 -9.20
N LEU A 333 6.35 -17.33 -10.25
CA LEU A 333 7.67 -17.96 -10.21
C LEU A 333 8.81 -16.94 -10.17
N TYR A 334 8.62 -15.85 -10.92
CA TYR A 334 9.62 -14.80 -11.11
C TYR A 334 9.16 -13.49 -10.49
N GLU A 335 10.14 -12.69 -10.09
CA GLU A 335 9.98 -11.30 -9.65
C GLU A 335 9.28 -10.46 -10.74
N GLN A 336 8.35 -9.60 -10.32
CA GLN A 336 7.64 -8.67 -11.20
C GLN A 336 7.52 -7.31 -10.51
N GLU A 337 7.91 -6.25 -11.21
CA GLU A 337 7.83 -4.87 -10.72
C GLU A 337 6.40 -4.30 -10.82
N GLY A 338 5.60 -4.82 -11.75
CA GLY A 338 4.26 -4.31 -12.05
C GLY A 338 4.26 -3.25 -13.15
N TYR A 339 3.19 -2.49 -13.26
CA TYR A 339 3.08 -1.40 -14.24
C TYR A 339 3.51 -0.05 -13.66
N PRO A 340 3.90 0.90 -14.53
CA PRO A 340 3.98 2.31 -14.16
C PRO A 340 2.63 2.83 -13.63
N ASN A 341 2.69 3.79 -12.71
CA ASN A 341 1.53 4.47 -12.16
C ASN A 341 0.92 5.47 -13.18
N PRO A 342 -0.36 5.85 -13.04
CA PRO A 342 -1.35 5.45 -12.03
C PRO A 342 -1.79 4.00 -12.19
N THR A 343 -1.59 3.18 -11.15
CA THR A 343 -1.98 1.75 -11.16
C THR A 343 -3.27 1.49 -10.37
N PHE A 344 -3.77 2.46 -9.62
CA PHE A 344 -4.97 2.32 -8.80
C PHE A 344 -5.69 3.67 -8.70
N ILE A 345 -6.90 3.76 -9.22
CA ILE A 345 -7.70 4.99 -9.23
C ILE A 345 -9.12 4.73 -8.71
N GLU A 346 -9.74 5.77 -8.16
CA GLU A 346 -11.17 5.76 -7.79
C GLU A 346 -12.00 6.49 -8.85
N ILE A 347 -12.97 5.79 -9.41
CA ILE A 347 -13.81 6.31 -10.52
C ILE A 347 -15.20 6.75 -10.05
N ALA A 348 -15.59 6.34 -8.85
CA ALA A 348 -16.80 6.77 -8.12
C ALA A 348 -16.60 6.41 -6.64
N PRO A 349 -17.34 7.02 -5.70
CA PRO A 349 -17.17 6.74 -4.28
C PRO A 349 -17.19 5.24 -3.97
N ARG A 350 -16.09 4.74 -3.37
CA ARG A 350 -15.89 3.32 -3.03
C ARG A 350 -15.88 2.37 -4.24
N SER A 351 -15.58 2.88 -5.44
CA SER A 351 -15.46 2.13 -6.69
C SER A 351 -14.13 2.44 -7.38
N TYR A 352 -13.30 1.42 -7.52
CA TYR A 352 -11.89 1.57 -7.89
C TYR A 352 -11.56 0.76 -9.13
N VAL A 353 -10.65 1.26 -9.96
CA VAL A 353 -10.04 0.50 -11.05
C VAL A 353 -8.56 0.36 -10.78
N ASN A 354 -8.01 -0.85 -10.92
CA ASN A 354 -6.59 -1.09 -10.74
C ASN A 354 -5.98 -1.87 -11.90
N ALA A 355 -4.74 -1.53 -12.24
CA ALA A 355 -3.87 -2.24 -13.15
C ALA A 355 -2.48 -2.34 -12.50
N MET A 356 -2.37 -3.06 -11.38
CA MET A 356 -1.11 -3.14 -10.63
C MET A 356 0.00 -3.87 -11.40
N GLY A 357 -0.36 -4.84 -12.25
CA GLY A 357 0.63 -5.68 -12.95
C GLY A 357 1.27 -6.77 -12.08
N LEU A 358 0.58 -7.18 -11.01
CA LEU A 358 1.03 -8.24 -10.08
C LEU A 358 2.45 -8.03 -9.51
N PRO A 359 2.77 -6.86 -8.93
CA PRO A 359 4.07 -6.65 -8.29
C PRO A 359 4.26 -7.69 -7.19
N ASN A 360 5.33 -8.48 -7.30
CA ASN A 360 5.67 -9.53 -6.35
C ASN A 360 7.17 -9.87 -6.45
N PRO A 361 7.82 -10.29 -5.35
CA PRO A 361 9.26 -10.59 -5.34
C PRO A 361 9.62 -11.93 -5.97
N GLY A 362 8.65 -12.70 -6.46
CA GLY A 362 8.82 -14.10 -6.83
C GLY A 362 8.70 -15.03 -5.62
N ILE A 363 8.22 -16.25 -5.86
CA ILE A 363 7.88 -17.20 -4.79
C ILE A 363 9.09 -17.54 -3.92
N THR A 364 10.31 -17.61 -4.49
CA THR A 364 11.54 -17.96 -3.78
C THR A 364 11.93 -16.95 -2.69
N ASP A 365 11.66 -15.66 -2.93
CA ASP A 365 11.99 -14.56 -2.01
C ASP A 365 10.84 -14.26 -1.02
N TYR A 366 9.73 -15.01 -1.09
CA TYR A 366 8.52 -14.73 -0.31
C TYR A 366 8.54 -15.28 1.12
N GLY A 367 9.51 -16.15 1.44
CA GLY A 367 9.61 -16.82 2.74
C GLY A 367 9.67 -15.86 3.94
N LEU A 368 10.33 -14.71 3.80
CA LEU A 368 10.40 -13.70 4.86
C LEU A 368 9.04 -13.07 5.16
N GLU A 369 8.25 -12.78 4.12
CA GLU A 369 6.90 -12.24 4.31
C GLU A 369 5.97 -13.27 4.94
N ILE A 370 6.09 -14.54 4.56
CA ILE A 370 5.33 -15.62 5.20
C ILE A 370 5.74 -15.76 6.67
N GLY A 371 7.04 -15.71 6.96
CA GLY A 371 7.57 -15.77 8.32
C GLY A 371 6.99 -14.68 9.23
N ASP A 372 6.99 -13.43 8.77
CA ASP A 372 6.43 -12.29 9.52
C ASP A 372 4.93 -12.45 9.76
N ALA A 373 4.17 -12.91 8.75
CA ALA A 373 2.73 -13.08 8.87
C ALA A 373 2.35 -14.18 9.88
N LYS A 374 3.16 -15.25 10.01
CA LYS A 374 2.90 -16.36 10.95
C LYS A 374 3.07 -16.01 12.43
N TYR A 375 3.59 -14.82 12.74
CA TYR A 375 3.54 -14.31 14.12
C TYR A 375 2.11 -13.98 14.57
N ALA A 376 1.19 -13.79 13.63
CA ALA A 376 -0.23 -13.87 13.92
C ALA A 376 -0.71 -15.32 13.78
N ASP A 377 -1.22 -15.88 14.87
CA ASP A 377 -1.77 -17.23 14.95
C ASP A 377 -3.17 -17.32 14.30
N VAL A 378 -3.22 -16.94 13.02
CA VAL A 378 -4.38 -17.08 12.13
C VAL A 378 -4.00 -17.92 10.91
N PRO A 379 -4.95 -18.60 10.27
CA PRO A 379 -4.69 -19.28 9.00
C PRO A 379 -4.13 -18.34 7.94
N LEU A 380 -3.07 -18.79 7.26
CA LEU A 380 -2.41 -18.07 6.18
C LEU A 380 -2.71 -18.72 4.83
N ILE A 381 -3.32 -17.94 3.94
CA ILE A 381 -3.66 -18.35 2.59
C ILE A 381 -2.64 -17.75 1.62
N LEU A 382 -1.87 -18.61 0.94
CA LEU A 382 -0.91 -18.19 -0.07
C LEU A 382 -1.58 -18.11 -1.43
N SER A 383 -1.72 -16.89 -1.97
CA SER A 383 -2.26 -16.67 -3.31
C SER A 383 -1.13 -16.85 -4.32
N ILE A 384 -1.33 -17.67 -5.35
CA ILE A 384 -0.34 -17.95 -6.39
C ILE A 384 -0.93 -17.73 -7.79
N PHE A 385 -0.08 -17.49 -8.77
CA PHE A 385 -0.45 -17.47 -10.18
C PHE A 385 0.67 -18.01 -11.07
N GLY A 386 0.34 -18.31 -12.33
CA GLY A 386 1.30 -18.71 -13.35
C GLY A 386 0.68 -18.66 -14.74
N LYS A 387 1.51 -18.64 -15.79
CA LYS A 387 1.05 -18.44 -17.18
C LYS A 387 0.69 -19.75 -17.88
N ASN A 388 1.19 -20.88 -17.39
CA ASN A 388 1.00 -22.20 -17.97
C ASN A 388 1.14 -23.30 -16.90
N VAL A 389 0.85 -24.54 -17.26
CA VAL A 389 0.90 -25.70 -16.34
C VAL A 389 2.26 -25.85 -15.68
N GLU A 390 3.35 -25.71 -16.42
CA GLU A 390 4.72 -25.89 -15.92
C GLU A 390 5.07 -24.85 -14.86
N GLU A 391 4.80 -23.57 -15.14
CA GLU A 391 5.05 -22.49 -14.18
C GLU A 391 4.20 -22.67 -12.91
N CYS A 392 2.91 -22.99 -13.06
CA CYS A 392 2.03 -23.26 -11.93
C CYS A 392 2.51 -24.44 -11.08
N ARG A 393 3.03 -25.50 -11.73
CA ARG A 393 3.62 -26.67 -11.07
C ARG A 393 4.80 -26.27 -10.20
N GLU A 394 5.75 -25.51 -10.76
CA GLU A 394 6.96 -25.10 -10.02
C GLU A 394 6.65 -24.12 -8.88
N VAL A 395 5.76 -23.15 -9.09
CA VAL A 395 5.32 -22.25 -8.00
C VAL A 395 4.65 -23.03 -6.87
N ALA A 396 3.73 -23.93 -7.20
CA ALA A 396 3.05 -24.77 -6.22
C ALA A 396 4.03 -25.67 -5.46
N LYS A 397 5.04 -26.22 -6.15
CA LYS A 397 6.09 -27.03 -5.54
C LYS A 397 6.90 -26.23 -4.53
N ILE A 398 7.36 -25.02 -4.87
CA ILE A 398 8.11 -24.16 -3.95
C ILE A 398 7.22 -23.77 -2.76
N ALA A 399 5.95 -23.45 -3.01
CA ALA A 399 4.99 -23.09 -1.97
C ALA A 399 4.80 -24.17 -0.91
N THR A 400 5.03 -25.46 -1.23
CA THR A 400 4.93 -26.54 -0.23
C THR A 400 5.96 -26.43 0.90
N ASN A 401 7.07 -25.73 0.67
CA ASN A 401 8.12 -25.48 1.67
C ASN A 401 7.73 -24.44 2.72
N TYR A 402 6.64 -23.69 2.50
CA TYR A 402 6.21 -22.64 3.41
C TYR A 402 5.12 -23.13 4.39
N PRO A 403 5.10 -22.58 5.62
CA PRO A 403 4.12 -22.94 6.65
C PRO A 403 2.75 -22.28 6.40
N ILE A 404 2.12 -22.65 5.28
CA ILE A 404 0.83 -22.12 4.83
C ILE A 404 -0.29 -23.13 5.12
N ASP A 405 -1.50 -22.61 5.32
CA ASP A 405 -2.67 -23.41 5.68
C ASP A 405 -3.52 -23.77 4.45
N MET A 406 -3.57 -22.89 3.44
CA MET A 406 -4.29 -23.09 2.18
C MET A 406 -3.56 -22.41 1.02
N LEU A 407 -3.69 -22.97 -0.18
CA LEU A 407 -3.33 -22.28 -1.42
C LEU A 407 -4.56 -21.67 -2.07
N GLU A 408 -4.44 -20.44 -2.55
CA GLU A 408 -5.42 -19.83 -3.45
C GLU A 408 -4.81 -19.67 -4.84
N PHE A 409 -5.29 -20.42 -5.82
CA PHE A 409 -4.88 -20.23 -7.21
C PHE A 409 -5.69 -19.11 -7.85
N ASN A 410 -5.02 -18.02 -8.23
CA ASN A 410 -5.66 -16.92 -8.94
C ASN A 410 -5.78 -17.25 -10.44
N ALA A 411 -6.95 -17.75 -10.84
CA ALA A 411 -7.25 -18.10 -12.24
C ALA A 411 -7.51 -16.89 -13.14
N SER A 412 -7.53 -15.68 -12.56
CA SER A 412 -7.83 -14.42 -13.23
C SER A 412 -6.54 -13.61 -13.33
N CYS A 413 -5.87 -13.66 -14.48
CA CYS A 413 -4.72 -12.80 -14.77
C CYS A 413 -5.09 -11.80 -15.88
N PRO A 414 -5.69 -10.65 -15.53
CA PRO A 414 -6.12 -9.65 -16.51
C PRO A 414 -4.98 -8.77 -17.04
N HIS A 415 -3.72 -9.12 -16.77
CA HIS A 415 -2.56 -8.24 -16.94
C HIS A 415 -1.49 -8.77 -17.91
N SER A 416 -1.77 -9.81 -18.69
CA SER A 416 -0.80 -10.35 -19.65
C SER A 416 -1.35 -10.33 -21.07
N ASP A 417 -0.51 -10.05 -22.06
CA ASP A 417 -0.80 -10.08 -23.52
C ASP A 417 -1.30 -11.44 -24.07
N PHE A 418 -1.60 -12.39 -23.19
CA PHE A 418 -2.06 -13.73 -23.50
C PHE A 418 -3.57 -13.83 -23.31
N VAL A 419 -4.21 -14.64 -24.16
CA VAL A 419 -5.60 -15.09 -24.00
C VAL A 419 -5.86 -15.43 -22.54
N ALA A 420 -6.71 -14.63 -21.89
CA ALA A 420 -6.92 -14.70 -20.44
C ALA A 420 -7.21 -16.16 -20.03
N ILE A 421 -6.37 -16.73 -19.15
CA ILE A 421 -6.43 -18.14 -18.75
C ILE A 421 -7.83 -18.50 -18.20
N GLU A 422 -8.52 -17.53 -17.61
CA GLU A 422 -9.92 -17.61 -17.17
C GLU A 422 -10.89 -18.08 -18.27
N ASN A 423 -10.60 -17.81 -19.55
CA ASN A 423 -11.41 -18.25 -20.69
C ASN A 423 -10.96 -19.60 -21.29
N GLN A 424 -10.07 -20.34 -20.60
CA GLN A 424 -9.55 -21.63 -21.04
C GLN A 424 -9.85 -22.74 -20.02
N PRO A 425 -11.11 -23.22 -19.89
CA PRO A 425 -11.48 -24.22 -18.88
C PRO A 425 -10.66 -25.52 -18.92
N LYS A 426 -10.23 -25.95 -20.12
CA LYS A 426 -9.37 -27.14 -20.29
C LYS A 426 -7.98 -26.92 -19.69
N LEU A 427 -7.37 -25.76 -19.95
CA LEU A 427 -6.07 -25.41 -19.40
C LEU A 427 -6.15 -25.28 -17.88
N LEU A 428 -7.16 -24.59 -17.37
CA LEU A 428 -7.39 -24.46 -15.93
C LEU A 428 -7.59 -25.82 -15.25
N ARG A 429 -8.36 -26.72 -15.85
CA ARG A 429 -8.49 -28.10 -15.36
C ARG A 429 -7.13 -28.80 -15.26
N SER A 430 -6.29 -28.69 -16.29
CA SER A 430 -4.94 -29.26 -16.27
C SER A 430 -4.07 -28.64 -15.18
N ILE A 431 -4.12 -27.33 -15.01
CA ILE A 431 -3.38 -26.62 -13.95
C ILE A 431 -3.81 -27.10 -12.56
N ILE A 432 -5.11 -27.12 -12.26
CA ILE A 432 -5.60 -27.49 -10.93
C ILE A 432 -5.32 -28.97 -10.63
N ASN A 433 -5.50 -29.86 -11.61
CA ASN A 433 -5.10 -31.26 -11.47
C ASN A 433 -3.61 -31.37 -11.08
N GLU A 434 -2.73 -30.65 -11.78
CA GLU A 434 -1.29 -30.72 -11.53
C GLU A 434 -0.94 -30.18 -10.13
N ILE A 435 -1.45 -28.99 -9.77
CA ILE A 435 -1.24 -28.40 -8.44
C ILE A 435 -1.73 -29.38 -7.36
N ARG A 436 -2.90 -30.00 -7.54
CA ARG A 436 -3.46 -30.98 -6.59
C ARG A 436 -2.49 -32.13 -6.29
N THR A 437 -1.82 -32.67 -7.31
CA THR A 437 -0.86 -33.77 -7.12
C THR A 437 0.34 -33.40 -6.25
N ILE A 438 0.69 -32.11 -6.20
CA ILE A 438 1.87 -31.60 -5.50
C ILE A 438 1.56 -31.22 -4.06
N VAL A 439 0.42 -30.55 -3.85
CA VAL A 439 0.17 -29.81 -2.60
C VAL A 439 -0.68 -30.59 -1.60
N HIS A 440 -1.26 -31.72 -2.00
CA HIS A 440 -1.99 -32.61 -1.11
C HIS A 440 -1.15 -32.96 0.14
N PRO A 441 -1.73 -32.93 1.36
CA PRO A 441 -3.17 -32.78 1.68
C PRO A 441 -3.65 -31.33 1.85
N LYS A 442 -2.82 -30.32 1.58
CA LYS A 442 -3.23 -28.92 1.78
C LYS A 442 -4.38 -28.53 0.85
N PRO A 443 -5.40 -27.79 1.33
CA PRO A 443 -6.51 -27.36 0.50
C PRO A 443 -6.12 -26.37 -0.61
N ILE A 444 -6.87 -26.39 -1.72
CA ILE A 444 -6.77 -25.42 -2.81
C ILE A 444 -8.11 -24.72 -3.01
N ALA A 445 -8.13 -23.40 -2.79
CA ALA A 445 -9.16 -22.52 -3.29
C ALA A 445 -8.80 -22.02 -4.70
N VAL A 446 -9.78 -21.91 -5.60
CA VAL A 446 -9.55 -21.33 -6.93
C VAL A 446 -10.35 -20.04 -7.08
N LYS A 447 -9.65 -18.93 -7.31
CA LYS A 447 -10.25 -17.61 -7.46
C LYS A 447 -10.62 -17.33 -8.90
N ILE A 448 -11.92 -17.17 -9.16
CA ILE A 448 -12.47 -17.06 -10.53
C ILE A 448 -12.91 -15.64 -10.88
N SER A 449 -12.81 -15.32 -12.17
CA SER A 449 -13.23 -14.05 -12.76
C SER A 449 -14.74 -14.05 -13.04
N PRO A 450 -15.45 -12.91 -12.83
CA PRO A 450 -16.82 -12.75 -13.29
C PRO A 450 -16.90 -12.47 -14.80
N ASN A 451 -15.77 -12.26 -15.48
CA ASN A 451 -15.73 -11.87 -16.90
C ASN A 451 -15.84 -13.07 -17.86
N VAL A 452 -16.16 -14.26 -17.35
CA VAL A 452 -16.36 -15.48 -18.13
C VAL A 452 -17.84 -15.67 -18.44
N GLY A 453 -18.15 -16.29 -19.59
CA GLY A 453 -19.53 -16.48 -20.02
C GLY A 453 -20.36 -17.41 -19.11
N ASP A 454 -19.73 -18.40 -18.47
CA ASP A 454 -20.38 -19.34 -17.55
C ASP A 454 -19.50 -19.60 -16.30
N PRO A 455 -19.59 -18.74 -15.26
CA PRO A 455 -18.83 -18.91 -14.04
C PRO A 455 -19.14 -20.22 -13.30
N ALA A 456 -20.40 -20.70 -13.35
CA ALA A 456 -20.82 -21.91 -12.66
C ALA A 456 -20.28 -23.17 -13.34
N GLY A 457 -20.38 -23.28 -14.67
CA GLY A 457 -19.79 -24.38 -15.41
C GLY A 457 -18.26 -24.42 -15.29
N LEU A 458 -17.60 -23.26 -15.24
CA LEU A 458 -16.16 -23.19 -14.94
C LEU A 458 -15.88 -23.72 -13.53
N ALA A 459 -16.61 -23.25 -12.51
CA ALA A 459 -16.43 -23.70 -11.13
C ALA A 459 -16.63 -25.21 -10.96
N MET A 460 -17.66 -25.81 -11.58
CA MET A 460 -17.86 -27.26 -11.58
C MET A 460 -16.70 -28.01 -12.25
N THR A 461 -16.11 -27.41 -13.29
CA THR A 461 -14.93 -27.98 -13.95
C THR A 461 -13.73 -28.00 -13.02
N LEU A 462 -13.54 -26.93 -12.24
CA LEU A 462 -12.46 -26.78 -11.26
C LEU A 462 -12.67 -27.70 -10.04
N GLU A 463 -13.90 -27.83 -9.54
CA GLU A 463 -14.26 -28.80 -8.49
C GLU A 463 -13.87 -30.22 -8.92
N LYS A 464 -14.26 -30.64 -10.14
CA LYS A 464 -13.89 -31.96 -10.71
C LYS A 464 -12.39 -32.12 -10.94
N ALA A 465 -11.65 -31.02 -11.07
CA ALA A 465 -10.19 -31.02 -11.17
C ALA A 465 -9.50 -31.14 -9.79
N GLY A 466 -10.29 -31.10 -8.71
CA GLY A 466 -9.79 -31.15 -7.35
C GLY A 466 -9.55 -29.77 -6.75
N ALA A 467 -10.37 -28.76 -7.03
CA ALA A 467 -10.48 -27.60 -6.14
C ALA A 467 -11.27 -28.00 -4.86
N ASP A 468 -10.84 -27.54 -3.69
CA ASP A 468 -11.56 -27.76 -2.42
C ASP A 468 -12.48 -26.59 -2.06
N ALA A 469 -12.28 -25.43 -2.68
CA ALA A 469 -13.13 -24.24 -2.54
C ALA A 469 -13.07 -23.38 -3.81
N ILE A 470 -14.09 -22.54 -3.99
CA ILE A 470 -14.09 -21.49 -5.02
C ILE A 470 -14.12 -20.12 -4.36
N THR A 471 -13.19 -19.25 -4.75
CA THR A 471 -13.18 -17.85 -4.33
C THR A 471 -13.84 -17.00 -5.42
N ALA A 472 -14.96 -16.35 -5.13
CA ALA A 472 -15.76 -15.62 -6.12
C ALA A 472 -16.24 -14.27 -5.57
N ILE A 473 -16.03 -13.13 -6.24
CA ILE A 473 -15.53 -12.92 -7.62
C ILE A 473 -14.29 -12.05 -7.67
N ASN A 474 -13.44 -12.28 -8.69
CA ASN A 474 -12.42 -11.31 -9.05
C ASN A 474 -13.05 -10.02 -9.66
N THR A 475 -12.22 -9.07 -10.07
CA THR A 475 -12.66 -7.77 -10.58
C THR A 475 -13.34 -7.85 -11.94
N VAL A 476 -14.20 -6.87 -12.24
CA VAL A 476 -14.82 -6.70 -13.58
C VAL A 476 -13.93 -5.82 -14.45
N ILE A 477 -13.81 -6.09 -15.75
CA ILE A 477 -12.96 -5.30 -16.64
C ILE A 477 -13.52 -3.87 -16.82
N ALA A 478 -12.65 -2.86 -16.74
CA ALA A 478 -12.96 -1.46 -17.04
C ALA A 478 -11.78 -0.73 -17.68
N ARG A 479 -12.05 0.35 -18.43
CA ARG A 479 -11.03 1.19 -19.08
C ARG A 479 -11.35 2.67 -18.83
N PRO A 480 -10.83 3.27 -17.75
CA PRO A 480 -11.05 4.67 -17.45
C PRO A 480 -10.26 5.57 -18.42
N VAL A 481 -10.92 6.60 -18.94
CA VAL A 481 -10.38 7.56 -19.91
C VAL A 481 -10.53 8.96 -19.35
N ASP A 482 -9.48 9.76 -19.47
CA ASP A 482 -9.51 11.19 -19.21
C ASP A 482 -9.97 11.94 -20.46
N GLN A 483 -10.99 12.77 -20.33
CA GLN A 483 -11.60 13.48 -21.46
C GLN A 483 -10.73 14.64 -21.98
N LYS A 484 -9.86 15.21 -21.15
CA LYS A 484 -8.99 16.33 -21.53
C LYS A 484 -7.77 15.85 -22.29
N LEU A 485 -7.25 14.67 -21.94
CA LEU A 485 -6.14 14.03 -22.64
C LEU A 485 -6.59 13.18 -23.84
N ASP A 486 -7.87 12.82 -23.92
CA ASP A 486 -8.40 11.81 -24.86
C ASP A 486 -7.61 10.49 -24.78
N SER A 487 -7.18 10.13 -23.55
CA SER A 487 -6.30 8.99 -23.28
C SER A 487 -6.75 8.24 -22.03
N HIS A 488 -6.32 6.99 -21.91
CA HIS A 488 -6.53 6.21 -20.69
C HIS A 488 -5.70 6.77 -19.53
N ILE A 489 -6.20 6.61 -18.31
CA ILE A 489 -5.54 7.12 -17.09
C ILE A 489 -4.52 6.11 -16.54
N LEU A 490 -4.80 4.82 -16.65
CA LEU A 490 -3.95 3.78 -16.07
C LEU A 490 -2.59 3.73 -16.79
N GLY A 491 -1.50 3.52 -16.05
CA GLY A 491 -0.16 3.50 -16.65
C GLY A 491 0.17 2.24 -17.46
N ASN A 492 -0.72 1.24 -17.51
CA ASN A 492 -0.49 0.03 -18.30
C ASN A 492 -0.81 0.26 -19.79
N PRO A 493 -0.11 -0.41 -20.72
CA PRO A 493 -0.20 -0.11 -22.17
C PRO A 493 -1.61 -0.19 -22.79
N THR A 494 -2.51 -0.99 -22.22
CA THR A 494 -3.86 -1.21 -22.76
C THR A 494 -4.90 -0.23 -22.18
N GLY A 495 -4.59 0.39 -21.03
CA GLY A 495 -5.53 1.18 -20.25
C GLY A 495 -6.67 0.40 -19.60
N TYR A 496 -6.71 -0.92 -19.74
CA TYR A 496 -7.69 -1.78 -19.05
C TYR A 496 -7.19 -2.15 -17.67
N GLY A 497 -8.12 -2.18 -16.71
CA GLY A 497 -7.88 -2.64 -15.36
C GLY A 497 -9.10 -3.34 -14.75
N GLY A 498 -8.90 -3.87 -13.55
CA GLY A 498 -9.95 -4.50 -12.75
C GLY A 498 -10.73 -3.48 -11.93
N LYS A 499 -12.00 -3.26 -12.28
CA LYS A 499 -13.00 -2.56 -11.47
C LYS A 499 -13.39 -3.42 -10.27
N SER A 500 -13.27 -2.82 -9.09
CA SER A 500 -13.66 -3.34 -7.79
C SER A 500 -14.50 -2.32 -7.02
N GLY A 501 -14.92 -2.66 -5.80
CA GLY A 501 -15.66 -1.73 -4.94
C GLY A 501 -17.14 -2.06 -4.80
N LYS A 502 -17.90 -1.09 -4.29
CA LYS A 502 -19.29 -1.29 -3.84
C LYS A 502 -20.22 -1.73 -4.97
N ASP A 503 -19.94 -1.32 -6.21
CA ASP A 503 -20.76 -1.70 -7.36
C ASP A 503 -20.75 -3.21 -7.65
N LEU A 504 -19.71 -3.93 -7.20
CA LEU A 504 -19.62 -5.38 -7.43
C LEU A 504 -20.53 -6.20 -6.52
N THR A 505 -21.05 -5.63 -5.43
CA THR A 505 -21.81 -6.36 -4.42
C THR A 505 -23.01 -7.10 -5.02
N VAL A 506 -23.73 -6.48 -5.97
CA VAL A 506 -24.96 -7.06 -6.55
C VAL A 506 -24.62 -8.26 -7.43
N GLY A 507 -23.76 -8.07 -8.43
CA GLY A 507 -23.37 -9.15 -9.34
C GLY A 507 -22.59 -10.27 -8.64
N GLY A 508 -21.76 -9.93 -7.65
CA GLY A 508 -21.06 -10.94 -6.85
C GLY A 508 -22.02 -11.84 -6.06
N LYS A 509 -23.06 -11.27 -5.44
CA LYS A 509 -24.08 -12.05 -4.70
C LYS A 509 -24.85 -13.00 -5.62
N GLU A 510 -25.21 -12.53 -6.82
CA GLU A 510 -25.88 -13.37 -7.84
C GLU A 510 -24.98 -14.54 -8.29
N ILE A 511 -23.69 -14.28 -8.54
CA ILE A 511 -22.74 -15.33 -8.91
C ILE A 511 -22.61 -16.34 -7.77
N VAL A 512 -22.42 -15.90 -6.52
CA VAL A 512 -22.34 -16.80 -5.36
C VAL A 512 -23.60 -17.65 -5.22
N PHE A 513 -24.79 -17.07 -5.41
CA PHE A 513 -26.04 -17.80 -5.38
C PHE A 513 -26.09 -18.90 -6.44
N ASN A 514 -25.68 -18.61 -7.68
CA ASN A 514 -25.67 -19.60 -8.76
C ASN A 514 -24.59 -20.68 -8.55
N LEU A 515 -23.41 -20.31 -8.05
CA LEU A 515 -22.36 -21.28 -7.71
C LEU A 515 -22.84 -22.27 -6.64
N TYR A 516 -23.53 -21.80 -5.60
CA TYR A 516 -23.98 -22.66 -4.50
C TYR A 516 -24.97 -23.74 -4.94
N LYS A 517 -25.73 -23.51 -6.01
CA LYS A 517 -26.65 -24.53 -6.55
C LYS A 517 -25.93 -25.72 -7.18
N GLU A 518 -24.78 -25.44 -7.78
CA GLU A 518 -24.07 -26.41 -8.62
C GLU A 518 -22.90 -27.10 -7.88
N LEU A 519 -22.27 -26.39 -6.95
CA LEU A 519 -21.08 -26.87 -6.24
C LEU A 519 -21.42 -27.63 -4.97
N LYS A 520 -20.56 -28.61 -4.63
CA LYS A 520 -20.57 -29.33 -3.35
C LYS A 520 -19.45 -28.87 -2.42
N ILE A 521 -18.48 -28.15 -2.97
CA ILE A 521 -17.39 -27.50 -2.24
C ILE A 521 -17.79 -26.09 -1.73
N PRO A 522 -17.20 -25.61 -0.62
CA PRO A 522 -17.48 -24.30 -0.06
C PRO A 522 -17.08 -23.13 -0.99
N ILE A 523 -17.76 -21.99 -0.79
CA ILE A 523 -17.51 -20.74 -1.52
C ILE A 523 -16.94 -19.70 -0.58
N ILE A 524 -15.84 -19.06 -0.99
CA ILE A 524 -15.24 -17.89 -0.36
C ILE A 524 -15.69 -16.65 -1.14
N ALA A 525 -16.55 -15.82 -0.56
CA ALA A 525 -17.07 -14.63 -1.22
C ALA A 525 -16.06 -13.47 -1.18
N VAL A 526 -15.95 -12.75 -2.28
CA VAL A 526 -15.16 -11.52 -2.41
C VAL A 526 -15.82 -10.58 -3.43
N GLY A 527 -15.81 -9.28 -3.15
CA GLY A 527 -16.38 -8.27 -4.04
C GLY A 527 -17.47 -7.43 -3.37
N GLY A 528 -17.16 -6.15 -3.14
CA GLY A 528 -18.13 -5.19 -2.62
C GLY A 528 -18.59 -5.44 -1.17
N ILE A 529 -17.77 -6.07 -0.33
CA ILE A 529 -18.06 -6.26 1.09
C ILE A 529 -17.58 -5.03 1.86
N PHE A 530 -18.51 -4.21 2.33
CA PHE A 530 -18.25 -2.97 3.09
C PHE A 530 -19.01 -2.93 4.44
N SER A 531 -19.86 -3.91 4.73
CA SER A 531 -20.62 -3.97 5.99
C SER A 531 -21.06 -5.39 6.35
N ALA A 532 -21.49 -5.60 7.60
CA ALA A 532 -21.99 -6.90 8.04
C ALA A 532 -23.22 -7.34 7.24
N LYS A 533 -24.05 -6.39 6.76
CA LYS A 533 -25.16 -6.67 5.85
C LYS A 533 -24.69 -7.35 4.57
N ASP A 534 -23.58 -6.90 3.99
CA ASP A 534 -23.04 -7.54 2.78
C ASP A 534 -22.61 -8.98 3.06
N VAL A 535 -21.93 -9.21 4.18
CA VAL A 535 -21.53 -10.55 4.64
C VAL A 535 -22.75 -11.45 4.85
N ILE A 536 -23.77 -10.98 5.55
CA ILE A 536 -25.01 -11.72 5.80
C ILE A 536 -25.70 -12.11 4.49
N ASP A 537 -25.79 -11.18 3.55
CA ASP A 537 -26.38 -11.46 2.24
C ASP A 537 -25.56 -12.51 1.47
N TYR A 538 -24.23 -12.41 1.45
CA TYR A 538 -23.38 -13.43 0.82
C TYR A 538 -23.51 -14.80 1.51
N ALA A 539 -23.57 -14.83 2.85
CA ALA A 539 -23.77 -16.06 3.62
C ALA A 539 -25.08 -16.74 3.21
N LYS A 540 -26.19 -16.00 3.23
CA LYS A 540 -27.51 -16.52 2.84
C LYS A 540 -27.55 -17.04 1.41
N ASN A 541 -26.77 -16.44 0.50
CA ASN A 541 -26.64 -16.90 -0.88
C ASN A 541 -25.74 -18.14 -1.04
N GLY A 542 -24.88 -18.45 -0.06
CA GLY A 542 -24.12 -19.71 -0.04
C GLY A 542 -22.65 -19.62 0.36
N ALA A 543 -22.10 -18.44 0.62
CA ALA A 543 -20.69 -18.31 0.99
C ALA A 543 -20.42 -18.66 2.47
N SER A 544 -19.24 -19.23 2.74
CA SER A 544 -18.81 -19.66 4.08
C SER A 544 -17.67 -18.82 4.67
N MET A 545 -16.97 -18.06 3.81
CA MET A 545 -15.87 -17.15 4.14
C MET A 545 -15.97 -15.89 3.30
N PHE A 546 -15.37 -14.79 3.75
CA PHE A 546 -15.54 -13.46 3.18
C PHE A 546 -14.21 -12.70 3.10
N GLN A 547 -13.73 -12.43 1.90
CA GLN A 547 -12.54 -11.58 1.71
C GLN A 547 -12.94 -10.12 1.46
N VAL A 548 -12.24 -9.21 2.15
CA VAL A 548 -12.42 -7.77 2.09
C VAL A 548 -11.22 -7.13 1.38
N GLY A 549 -11.47 -6.42 0.29
CA GLY A 549 -10.44 -5.71 -0.48
C GLY A 549 -10.68 -4.21 -0.47
N SER A 550 -11.52 -3.72 -1.37
CA SER A 550 -11.79 -2.29 -1.59
C SER A 550 -12.22 -1.51 -0.34
N ALA A 551 -12.83 -2.16 0.66
CA ALA A 551 -13.18 -1.49 1.91
C ALA A 551 -11.96 -1.10 2.76
N LEU A 552 -10.82 -1.79 2.62
CA LEU A 552 -9.55 -1.40 3.26
C LEU A 552 -9.04 -0.03 2.79
N VAL A 553 -9.54 0.48 1.68
CA VAL A 553 -9.16 1.80 1.16
C VAL A 553 -9.91 2.93 1.87
N SER A 554 -11.22 2.74 2.07
CA SER A 554 -12.11 3.77 2.62
C SER A 554 -12.35 3.65 4.12
N GLU A 555 -12.39 2.42 4.65
CA GLU A 555 -12.66 2.13 6.07
C GLU A 555 -11.41 1.67 6.83
N ASP A 556 -10.28 1.56 6.13
CA ASP A 556 -8.99 1.13 6.66
C ASP A 556 -9.07 -0.20 7.46
N LEU A 557 -8.24 -0.40 8.49
CA LEU A 557 -8.12 -1.65 9.24
C LEU A 557 -9.35 -1.91 10.11
N GLU A 558 -10.05 -0.84 10.51
CA GLU A 558 -11.24 -0.82 11.35
C GLU A 558 -12.40 -1.62 10.74
N ILE A 559 -12.37 -1.87 9.42
CA ILE A 559 -13.37 -2.73 8.77
C ILE A 559 -13.44 -4.12 9.41
N PHE A 560 -12.32 -4.71 9.82
CA PHE A 560 -12.30 -6.05 10.37
C PHE A 560 -13.04 -6.12 11.71
N SER A 561 -12.69 -5.23 12.64
CA SER A 561 -13.32 -5.17 13.96
C SER A 561 -14.79 -4.76 13.88
N THR A 562 -15.13 -3.84 12.97
CA THR A 562 -16.51 -3.40 12.71
C THR A 562 -17.38 -4.55 12.20
N LEU A 563 -16.91 -5.29 11.19
CA LEU A 563 -17.64 -6.45 10.66
C LEU A 563 -17.86 -7.51 11.73
N LYS A 564 -16.84 -7.85 12.53
CA LYS A 564 -16.97 -8.81 13.62
C LYS A 564 -18.06 -8.39 14.61
N LYS A 565 -18.00 -7.16 15.09
CA LYS A 565 -18.94 -6.62 16.08
C LYS A 565 -20.37 -6.69 15.57
N GLU A 566 -20.62 -6.12 14.40
CA GLU A 566 -21.97 -6.04 13.81
C GLU A 566 -22.54 -7.42 13.48
N LEU A 567 -21.70 -8.36 13.03
CA LEU A 567 -22.14 -9.75 12.78
C LEU A 567 -22.56 -10.45 14.08
N LYS A 568 -21.79 -10.33 15.17
CA LYS A 568 -22.16 -10.91 16.47
C LYS A 568 -23.49 -10.35 16.98
N GLU A 569 -23.68 -9.04 16.88
CA GLU A 569 -24.93 -8.37 17.25
C GLU A 569 -26.11 -8.91 16.42
N TYR A 570 -25.95 -9.06 15.10
CA TYR A 570 -26.99 -9.60 14.24
C TYR A 570 -27.32 -11.07 14.56
N LEU A 571 -26.30 -11.92 14.74
CA LEU A 571 -26.48 -13.34 15.06
C LEU A 571 -27.24 -13.51 16.37
N GLY A 572 -26.84 -12.80 17.42
CA GLY A 572 -27.50 -12.81 18.72
C GLY A 572 -28.96 -12.33 18.63
N ALA A 573 -29.22 -11.23 17.90
CA ALA A 573 -30.57 -10.70 17.74
C ALA A 573 -31.51 -11.62 16.95
N LYS A 574 -30.98 -12.49 16.09
CA LYS A 574 -31.76 -13.47 15.29
C LYS A 574 -31.77 -14.87 15.89
N GLY A 575 -31.04 -15.11 16.98
CA GLY A 575 -30.97 -16.40 17.64
C GLY A 575 -30.18 -17.45 16.86
N TYR A 576 -29.26 -17.04 15.97
CA TYR A 576 -28.32 -17.96 15.33
C TYR A 576 -27.23 -18.35 16.31
N LYS A 577 -26.84 -19.62 16.31
CA LYS A 577 -25.72 -20.12 17.14
C LYS A 577 -24.37 -19.79 16.53
N ASN A 578 -24.30 -19.80 15.20
CA ASN A 578 -23.11 -19.41 14.45
C ASN A 578 -23.48 -18.96 13.03
N ILE A 579 -22.53 -18.29 12.37
CA ILE A 579 -22.70 -17.82 10.99
C ILE A 579 -23.01 -18.94 9.98
N GLY A 580 -22.57 -20.17 10.25
CA GLY A 580 -22.82 -21.35 9.42
C GLY A 580 -24.31 -21.67 9.23
N GLU A 581 -25.15 -21.38 10.23
CA GLU A 581 -26.60 -21.62 10.13
C GLU A 581 -27.27 -20.78 9.03
N MET A 582 -26.69 -19.61 8.71
CA MET A 582 -27.19 -18.75 7.63
C MET A 582 -26.78 -19.23 6.24
N VAL A 583 -25.74 -20.08 6.13
CA VAL A 583 -25.17 -20.44 4.83
C VAL A 583 -26.23 -21.13 3.96
N GLY A 584 -26.47 -20.56 2.78
CA GLY A 584 -27.41 -21.10 1.80
C GLY A 584 -28.89 -21.02 2.18
N GLU A 585 -29.27 -20.20 3.17
CA GLU A 585 -30.68 -19.98 3.54
C GLU A 585 -31.59 -19.63 2.37
N ALA A 586 -31.08 -18.89 1.38
CA ALA A 586 -31.84 -18.47 0.21
C ALA A 586 -32.28 -19.64 -0.69
N HIS A 587 -31.65 -20.82 -0.55
CA HIS A 587 -31.94 -22.02 -1.36
C HIS A 587 -32.91 -22.99 -0.69
N ARG A 588 -33.29 -22.73 0.57
CA ARG A 588 -34.19 -23.61 1.35
C ARG A 588 -35.66 -23.18 1.27
N ARG A 589 -35.98 -22.14 0.51
CA ARG A 589 -37.30 -21.49 0.46
C ARG A 589 -38.04 -21.76 -0.83
#